data_AF-A0A9W9XNU2-F1
#
_entry.id   AF-A0A9W9XNU2-F1
#
_cell.length_a   1.000
_cell.length_b   1.000
_cell.length_c   1.000
_cell.angle_alpha   90.00
_cell.angle_beta   90.00
_cell.angle_gamma   90.00
#
_symmetry.space_group_name_H-M   'P 1'
#
loop_
_entity.id
_entity.type
_entity.pdbx_description
1 polymer ?
#
loop_
_entity_poly.entity_id
_entity_poly.type
_entity_poly.pdbx_seq_one_letter_code
_entity_poly.pdbx_strand_id
1 'polypeptide(L)'
;MGYQKAWAQIIQDVPNIIKEARVPLSGPTEDDDKTTPVVTDSEEGIYLNGIRGNAHESFILCKPGAWTFCKTARKPYDVVVSSILLRIWMLAPKNLDLGPGEPTDGLWAQRDKENDG
;
A
#
# COMPACT_ATOMS: atom_id res chain seq x y z
N MET A 1 -14.70 15.40 3.25
CA MET A 1 -13.46 15.71 4.01
C MET A 1 -12.77 14.44 4.56
N GLY A 2 -12.70 13.32 3.82
CA GLY A 2 -12.28 12.02 4.38
C GLY A 2 -10.85 11.56 4.03
N TYR A 3 -10.50 11.55 2.75
CA TYR A 3 -9.29 10.85 2.27
C TYR A 3 -7.98 11.60 2.47
N GLN A 4 -7.92 12.91 2.17
CA GLN A 4 -6.66 13.67 2.23
C GLN A 4 -6.05 13.68 3.64
N LYS A 5 -6.88 13.78 4.69
CA LYS A 5 -6.43 13.70 6.08
C LYS A 5 -5.97 12.28 6.45
N ALA A 6 -6.70 11.26 6.01
CA ALA A 6 -6.30 9.87 6.20
C ALA A 6 -4.97 9.57 5.50
N TRP A 7 -4.78 10.04 4.26
CA TRP A 7 -3.55 9.89 3.49
C TRP A 7 -2.35 10.50 4.19
N ALA A 8 -2.46 11.75 4.64
CA ALA A 8 -1.39 12.41 5.40
C ALA A 8 -1.01 11.60 6.65
N GLN A 9 -2.00 11.02 7.35
CA GLN A 9 -1.77 10.19 8.52
C GLN A 9 -1.13 8.83 8.15
N ILE A 10 -1.56 8.19 7.06
CA ILE A 10 -0.97 6.93 6.56
C ILE A 10 0.52 7.12 6.28
N ILE A 11 0.89 8.19 5.56
CA ILE A 11 2.30 8.49 5.24
C ILE A 11 3.14 8.69 6.50
N GLN A 12 2.58 9.27 7.56
CA GLN A 12 3.27 9.42 8.85
C GLN A 12 3.37 8.10 9.62
N ASP A 13 2.40 7.20 9.48
CA ASP A 13 2.32 5.96 10.26
C ASP A 13 3.16 4.83 9.66
N VAL A 14 3.27 4.74 8.33
CA VAL A 14 3.97 3.64 7.65
C VAL A 14 5.44 3.50 8.09
N PRO A 15 6.25 4.56 8.26
CA PRO A 15 7.60 4.42 8.81
C PRO A 15 7.64 3.76 10.19
N ASN A 16 6.65 4.03 11.05
CA ASN A 16 6.55 3.40 12.37
C ASN A 16 6.14 1.92 12.24
N ILE A 17 5.20 1.59 11.35
CA ILE A 17 4.81 0.20 11.06
C ILE A 17 6.04 -0.60 10.60
N ILE A 18 6.82 -0.07 9.66
CA ILE A 18 8.03 -0.71 9.14
C ILE A 18 9.05 -0.94 10.26
N LYS A 19 9.29 0.09 11.07
CA LYS A 19 10.23 0.04 12.20
C LYS A 19 9.84 -1.04 13.22
N GLU A 20 8.57 -1.10 13.61
CA GLU A 20 8.11 -2.04 14.63
C GLU A 20 7.99 -3.48 14.10
N ALA A 21 7.71 -3.66 12.81
CA ALA A 21 7.67 -4.99 12.20
C ALA A 21 9.04 -5.69 12.20
N ARG A 22 10.15 -4.93 12.16
CA ARG A 22 11.53 -5.45 12.14
C ARG A 22 11.78 -6.48 11.03
N VAL A 23 11.07 -6.35 9.92
CA VAL A 23 11.23 -7.19 8.74
C VAL A 23 12.16 -6.48 7.75
N PRO A 24 13.15 -7.18 7.16
CA PRO A 24 13.95 -6.61 6.08
C PRO A 24 13.09 -6.36 4.83
N LEU A 25 13.14 -5.13 4.31
CA LEU A 25 12.38 -4.69 3.14
C LEU A 25 13.30 -4.10 2.08
N SER A 26 12.82 -4.10 0.84
CA SER A 26 13.37 -3.31 -0.27
C SER A 26 12.30 -2.39 -0.83
N GLY A 27 12.72 -1.26 -1.38
CA GLY A 27 11.91 -0.46 -2.28
C GLY A 27 11.95 -0.97 -3.73
N PRO A 28 11.62 -0.10 -4.70
CA PRO A 28 11.63 -0.43 -6.12
C PRO A 28 13.01 -0.88 -6.60
N THR A 29 13.06 -2.01 -7.30
CA THR A 29 14.24 -2.56 -7.98
C THR A 29 13.79 -3.67 -8.94
N GLU A 30 14.50 -3.83 -10.06
CA GLU A 30 14.37 -4.99 -10.96
C GLU A 30 15.41 -6.08 -10.66
N ASP A 31 16.33 -5.79 -9.73
CA ASP A 31 17.43 -6.66 -9.33
C ASP A 31 17.15 -7.20 -7.92
N ASP A 32 16.81 -8.49 -7.84
CA ASP A 32 16.44 -9.19 -6.60
C ASP A 32 17.60 -9.30 -5.59
N ASP A 33 18.85 -9.14 -6.05
CA ASP A 33 20.04 -9.18 -5.20
C ASP A 33 20.37 -7.81 -4.57
N LYS A 34 19.76 -6.73 -5.09
CA LYS A 34 19.88 -5.38 -4.56
C LYS A 34 18.76 -5.04 -3.59
N THR A 35 19.14 -4.43 -2.47
CA THR A 35 18.21 -3.81 -1.54
C THR A 35 18.22 -2.31 -1.76
N THR A 36 17.06 -1.72 -2.08
CA THR A 36 16.87 -0.28 -2.21
C THR A 36 16.02 0.26 -1.05
N PRO A 37 16.10 1.57 -0.73
CA PRO A 37 15.24 2.17 0.30
C PRO A 37 13.75 2.04 -0.06
N VAL A 38 12.93 1.67 0.92
CA VAL A 38 11.46 1.71 0.80
C VAL A 38 11.00 3.14 0.51
N VAL A 39 9.99 3.29 -0.35
CA VAL A 39 9.37 4.60 -0.62
C VAL A 39 8.22 4.80 0.35
N THR A 40 8.22 5.94 1.05
CA THR A 40 7.11 6.46 1.86
C THR A 40 7.06 7.97 1.68
N ASP A 41 6.39 8.42 0.63
CA ASP A 41 6.34 9.82 0.24
C ASP A 41 4.90 10.28 0.00
N SER A 42 4.61 11.54 0.30
CA SER A 42 3.25 12.07 0.19
C SER A 42 2.74 12.22 -1.24
N GLU A 43 3.64 12.32 -2.22
CA GLU A 43 3.34 12.41 -3.65
C GLU A 43 3.60 11.08 -4.37
N GLU A 44 4.70 10.39 -4.09
CA GLU A 44 5.01 9.10 -4.76
C GLU A 44 4.24 7.91 -4.15
N GLY A 45 3.81 8.03 -2.90
CA GLY A 45 3.08 6.99 -2.18
C GLY A 45 3.97 6.03 -1.42
N ILE A 46 3.56 4.76 -1.33
CA ILE A 46 4.28 3.72 -0.61
C ILE A 46 4.64 2.61 -1.58
N TYR A 47 5.93 2.27 -1.61
CA TYR A 47 6.45 1.16 -2.42
C TYR A 47 7.37 0.31 -1.55
N LEU A 48 7.01 -0.96 -1.35
CA LEU A 48 7.86 -1.93 -0.65
C LEU A 48 7.69 -3.36 -1.19
N ASN A 49 8.70 -4.19 -0.94
CA ASN A 49 8.68 -5.63 -1.12
C ASN A 49 9.60 -6.28 -0.07
N GLY A 50 9.60 -7.61 0.02
CA GLY A 50 10.65 -8.35 0.73
C GLY A 50 12.01 -8.25 0.01
N ILE A 51 13.06 -8.71 0.67
CA ILE A 51 14.41 -8.79 0.07
C ILE A 51 14.68 -10.20 -0.49
N ARG A 52 15.37 -10.33 -1.62
CA ARG A 52 15.86 -11.61 -2.16
C ARG A 52 14.76 -12.69 -2.19
N GLY A 53 15.04 -13.90 -1.69
CA GLY A 53 14.06 -15.00 -1.61
C GLY A 53 12.84 -14.76 -0.70
N ASN A 54 12.80 -13.64 0.02
CA ASN A 54 11.64 -13.17 0.77
C ASN A 54 10.76 -12.16 -0.02
N ALA A 55 11.17 -11.75 -1.21
CA ALA A 55 10.33 -10.98 -2.14
C ALA A 55 9.28 -11.88 -2.82
N HIS A 56 8.19 -11.29 -3.30
CA HIS A 56 7.25 -11.98 -4.19
C HIS A 56 6.59 -11.03 -5.21
N GLU A 57 5.64 -10.21 -4.76
CA GLU A 57 5.03 -9.14 -5.55
C GLU A 57 5.20 -7.81 -4.80
N SER A 58 5.52 -6.73 -5.51
CA SER A 58 5.67 -5.41 -4.90
C SER A 58 4.33 -4.88 -4.39
N PHE A 59 4.33 -4.36 -3.18
CA PHE A 59 3.22 -3.59 -2.64
C PHE A 59 3.38 -2.12 -3.07
N ILE A 60 2.40 -1.61 -3.82
CA ILE A 60 2.38 -0.23 -4.30
C ILE A 60 1.05 0.42 -3.91
N LEU A 61 1.12 1.51 -3.14
CA LEU A 61 -0.03 2.33 -2.77
C LEU A 61 0.23 3.79 -3.20
N CYS A 62 -0.50 4.25 -4.21
CA CYS A 62 -0.36 5.58 -4.80
C CYS A 62 -1.46 6.55 -4.32
N LYS A 63 -1.22 7.86 -4.55
CA LYS A 63 -2.23 8.91 -4.41
C LYS A 63 -3.00 9.09 -5.73
N PRO A 64 -4.35 9.16 -5.75
CA PRO A 64 -5.29 9.12 -4.63
C PRO A 64 -5.92 7.73 -4.45
N GLY A 65 -5.28 6.85 -3.68
CA GLY A 65 -5.91 5.65 -3.12
C GLY A 65 -5.89 4.43 -4.03
N ALA A 66 -5.17 4.49 -5.15
CA ALA A 66 -4.95 3.34 -6.00
C ALA A 66 -3.87 2.46 -5.37
N TRP A 67 -4.27 1.30 -4.87
CA TRP A 67 -3.37 0.20 -4.57
C TRP A 67 -3.41 -0.79 -5.72
N THR A 68 -2.28 -1.38 -6.07
CA THR A 68 -2.26 -2.53 -6.97
C THR A 68 -2.30 -3.80 -6.15
N PHE A 69 -3.20 -4.72 -6.51
CA PHE A 69 -3.28 -6.04 -5.88
C PHE A 69 -1.88 -6.67 -5.68
N CYS A 70 -1.61 -7.17 -4.48
CA CYS A 70 -0.31 -7.71 -4.08
C CYS A 70 -0.49 -9.03 -3.32
N LYS A 71 0.02 -10.13 -3.87
CA LYS A 71 0.22 -11.39 -3.17
C LYS A 71 1.58 -11.37 -2.51
N THR A 72 1.58 -11.57 -1.20
CA THR A 72 2.81 -11.68 -0.41
C THR A 72 3.32 -13.10 -0.34
N ALA A 73 2.52 -14.10 -0.76
CA ALA A 73 2.76 -15.53 -0.56
C ALA A 73 3.10 -15.90 0.90
N ARG A 74 2.58 -15.13 1.87
CA ARG A 74 2.90 -15.26 3.31
C ARG A 74 4.39 -15.13 3.61
N LYS A 75 5.14 -14.43 2.75
CA LYS A 75 6.55 -14.08 2.99
C LYS A 75 6.64 -13.08 4.15
N PRO A 76 7.80 -12.92 4.80
CA PRO A 76 7.92 -12.12 6.02
C PRO A 76 7.36 -10.68 5.93
N TYR A 77 7.45 -10.02 4.77
CA TYR A 77 6.93 -8.65 4.58
C TYR A 77 5.39 -8.56 4.58
N ASP A 78 4.68 -9.69 4.57
CA ASP A 78 3.23 -9.77 4.68
C ASP A 78 2.67 -9.05 5.91
N VAL A 79 3.38 -9.11 7.05
CA VAL A 79 2.96 -8.41 8.28
C VAL A 79 2.97 -6.90 8.10
N VAL A 80 3.91 -6.37 7.30
CA VAL A 80 4.01 -4.93 7.00
C VAL A 80 2.84 -4.53 6.10
N VAL A 81 2.62 -5.28 5.01
CA VAL A 81 1.50 -5.06 4.07
C VAL A 81 0.16 -5.11 4.81
N SER A 82 -0.08 -6.15 5.59
CA SER A 82 -1.32 -6.34 6.36
C SER A 82 -1.55 -5.22 7.38
N SER A 83 -0.48 -4.77 8.05
CA SER A 83 -0.57 -3.66 9.02
C SER A 83 -0.91 -2.34 8.35
N ILE A 84 -0.35 -2.07 7.16
CA ILE A 84 -0.69 -0.89 6.36
C ILE A 84 -2.15 -0.93 5.93
N LEU A 85 -2.63 -2.05 5.38
CA LEU A 85 -4.02 -2.21 4.97
C LEU A 85 -5.00 -2.06 6.14
N LEU A 86 -4.69 -2.65 7.30
CA LEU A 86 -5.48 -2.47 8.52
C LEU A 86 -5.51 -1.00 8.95
N ARG A 87 -4.36 -0.30 8.89
CA ARG A 87 -4.29 1.11 9.26
C ARG A 87 -5.12 1.99 8.32
N ILE A 88 -5.11 1.71 7.02
CA ILE A 88 -5.97 2.40 6.04
C ILE A 88 -7.43 2.17 6.38
N TRP A 89 -7.83 0.91 6.64
CA TRP A 89 -9.21 0.57 7.01
C TRP A 89 -9.68 1.31 8.27
N MET A 90 -8.81 1.47 9.27
CA MET A 90 -9.14 2.24 10.49
C MET A 90 -9.34 3.74 10.24
N LEU A 91 -8.58 4.34 9.31
CA LEU A 91 -8.60 5.78 9.04
C LEU A 91 -9.63 6.18 7.98
N ALA A 92 -9.90 5.31 7.02
CA ALA A 92 -10.80 5.56 5.91
C ALA A 92 -11.51 4.27 5.42
N PRO A 93 -12.38 3.65 6.25
CA PRO A 93 -12.98 2.34 5.96
C PRO A 93 -13.84 2.31 4.70
N LYS A 94 -14.37 3.45 4.24
CA LYS A 94 -15.21 3.56 3.04
C LYS A 94 -14.40 3.72 1.74
N ASN A 95 -13.08 3.82 1.84
CA ASN A 95 -12.18 4.15 0.75
C ASN A 95 -11.23 3.00 0.39
N LEU A 96 -11.41 1.83 1.02
CA LEU A 96 -10.60 0.64 0.78
C LEU A 96 -11.55 -0.50 0.40
N ASP A 97 -11.45 -0.96 -0.83
CA ASP A 97 -12.23 -2.08 -1.37
C ASP A 97 -11.29 -3.28 -1.33
N LEU A 98 -11.38 -4.04 -0.25
CA LEU A 98 -10.58 -5.23 0.02
C LEU A 98 -11.21 -6.47 -0.64
N GLY A 99 -11.75 -6.31 -1.84
CA GLY A 99 -12.37 -7.40 -2.60
C GLY A 99 -11.39 -8.54 -2.87
N PRO A 100 -11.81 -9.81 -2.73
CA PRO A 100 -10.96 -10.94 -3.03
C PRO A 100 -10.79 -11.08 -4.56
N GLY A 101 -9.66 -10.61 -5.09
CA GLY A 101 -9.06 -11.20 -6.30
C GLY A 101 -9.16 -10.42 -7.62
N GLU A 102 -9.69 -9.20 -7.65
CA GLU A 102 -9.65 -8.37 -8.86
C GLU A 102 -8.62 -7.23 -8.68
N PRO A 103 -7.75 -6.95 -9.67
CA PRO A 103 -7.00 -5.70 -9.70
C PRO A 103 -7.98 -4.54 -9.55
N THR A 104 -7.72 -3.61 -8.63
CA THR A 104 -8.53 -2.38 -8.49
C THR A 104 -8.22 -1.37 -9.59
N ASP A 105 -7.97 -1.85 -10.81
CA ASP A 105 -7.75 -1.06 -12.01
C ASP A 105 -8.97 -0.15 -12.20
N GLY A 106 -8.88 1.08 -11.70
CA GLY A 106 -9.87 2.13 -11.93
C GLY A 106 -11.16 2.10 -11.09
N LEU A 107 -11.32 1.21 -10.09
CA LEU A 107 -12.57 1.14 -9.29
C LEU A 107 -12.89 2.38 -8.44
N TRP A 108 -11.98 3.36 -8.35
CA TRP A 108 -12.21 4.62 -7.64
C TRP A 108 -12.34 5.85 -8.56
N ALA A 109 -12.20 5.68 -9.87
CA ALA A 109 -12.37 6.77 -10.84
C ALA A 109 -13.85 7.00 -11.24
N GLN A 110 -14.79 6.19 -10.77
CA GLN A 110 -16.18 6.19 -11.28
C GLN A 110 -17.26 6.25 -10.18
N ARG A 111 -17.13 7.12 -9.19
CA ARG A 111 -18.28 7.48 -8.33
C ARG A 111 -18.53 8.99 -8.14
N ASP A 112 -18.08 9.80 -9.09
CA ASP A 112 -18.47 11.23 -9.18
C ASP A 112 -19.37 11.54 -10.38
N LYS A 113 -20.02 10.52 -10.98
CA LYS A 113 -21.07 10.74 -11.98
C LYS A 113 -22.24 9.79 -11.78
N GLU A 114 -23.13 10.11 -10.84
CA GLU A 114 -24.55 9.78 -11.00
C GLU A 114 -25.42 10.70 -10.14
N ASN A 115 -26.43 11.25 -10.83
CA ASN A 115 -27.58 12.05 -10.38
C ASN A 115 -27.40 13.55 -10.13
N ASP A 116 -27.39 14.32 -11.23
CA ASP A 116 -28.30 15.46 -11.38
C ASP A 116 -29.09 15.24 -12.69
N GLY A 117 -30.30 14.72 -12.54
CA GLY A 117 -31.34 14.67 -13.56
C GLY A 117 -32.61 15.27 -12.99
#